data_AF-L7UUS2-F1
#
_entry.id   AF-L7UUS2-F1
#
_cell.length_a   1.000
_cell.length_b   1.000
_cell.length_c   1.000
_cell.angle_alpha   90.00
_cell.angle_beta   90.00
_cell.angle_gamma   90.00
#
_symmetry.space_group_name_H-M   'P 1'
#
loop_
_entity.id
_entity.type
_entity.pdbx_description
1 polymer ?
#
loop_
_entity_poly.entity_id
_entity_poly.type
_entity_poly.pdbx_seq_one_letter_code
_entity_poly.pdbx_strand_id
1 'polypeptide(L)'
;YWDVANEAIADHNMMFRGFRPGGPTPSPYRQSKHFRLCGDEFIAKAFEFAREADPTGVLIYNDYRCVDPGKRERIYEMVKKMKDAGVPIDGLGIQSH
;
A
#
# COMPACT_ATOMS: atom_id res chain seq x y z
N TYR A 1 11.67 10.64 -9.92
CA TYR A 1 10.60 9.69 -9.55
C TYR A 1 10.46 9.71 -8.04
N TRP A 2 9.29 9.34 -7.52
CA TRP A 2 8.98 9.38 -6.09
C TRP A 2 8.43 8.05 -5.64
N ASP A 3 9.00 7.47 -4.59
CA ASP A 3 8.34 6.43 -3.83
C ASP A 3 7.31 7.10 -2.91
N VAL A 4 6.11 7.34 -3.44
CA VAL A 4 5.05 8.13 -2.77
C VAL A 4 4.56 7.43 -1.51
N ALA A 5 4.49 6.10 -1.56
CA ALA A 5 4.21 5.26 -0.40
C ALA A 5 5.19 4.08 -0.37
N ASN A 6 5.63 3.74 0.85
CA ASN A 6 6.62 2.70 1.09
C ASN A 6 6.07 1.67 2.09
N GLU A 7 6.17 0.38 1.77
CA GLU A 7 5.99 -0.76 2.70
C GLU A 7 4.65 -0.79 3.44
N ALA A 8 3.60 -0.32 2.78
CA ALA A 8 2.27 -0.18 3.38
C ALA A 8 1.55 -1.52 3.56
N ILE A 9 1.97 -2.59 2.88
CA ILE A 9 1.38 -3.92 3.01
C ILE A 9 2.08 -4.73 4.10
N ALA A 10 1.28 -5.40 4.93
CA ALA A 10 1.79 -6.25 6.00
C ALA A 10 2.44 -7.54 5.44
N ASP A 11 3.52 -8.00 6.06
CA ASP A 11 4.23 -9.23 5.65
C ASP A 11 3.39 -10.49 5.83
N HIS A 12 2.55 -10.50 6.86
CA HIS A 12 1.61 -11.58 7.12
C HIS A 12 0.19 -11.12 6.84
N ASN A 13 -0.62 -12.03 6.33
CA ASN A 13 -2.03 -11.74 6.18
C ASN A 13 -2.68 -11.69 7.57
N MET A 14 -2.91 -10.48 8.09
CA MET A 14 -3.61 -10.32 9.37
C MET A 14 -5.06 -10.85 9.29
N MET A 15 -5.64 -11.01 8.08
CA MET A 15 -6.95 -11.67 7.87
C MET A 15 -7.02 -13.08 8.44
N PHE A 16 -5.89 -13.81 8.47
CA PHE A 16 -5.88 -15.23 8.87
C PHE A 16 -5.30 -15.49 10.26
N ARG A 17 -4.64 -14.50 10.89
CA ARG A 17 -4.19 -14.63 12.29
C ARG A 17 -5.35 -14.30 13.23
N GLY A 18 -6.22 -15.29 13.39
CA GLY A 18 -7.27 -15.46 14.41
C GLY A 18 -7.61 -14.25 15.26
N PHE A 19 -8.87 -13.80 15.14
CA PHE A 19 -9.47 -12.78 15.99
C PHE A 19 -9.03 -12.91 17.45
N ARG A 20 -8.32 -11.88 17.94
CA ARG A 20 -8.08 -11.68 19.37
C ARG A 20 -9.02 -10.58 19.84
N PRO A 21 -9.84 -10.80 20.89
CA PRO A 21 -10.62 -9.72 21.49
C PRO A 21 -9.69 -8.57 21.90
N GLY A 22 -9.96 -7.36 21.41
CA GLY A 22 -9.08 -6.19 21.62
C GLY A 22 -7.82 -6.14 20.75
N GLY A 23 -7.62 -7.11 19.85
CA GLY A 23 -6.56 -7.09 18.85
C GLY A 23 -6.88 -6.17 17.66
N PRO A 24 -5.87 -5.80 16.85
CA PRO A 24 -6.11 -5.00 15.66
C PRO A 24 -7.05 -5.72 14.70
N THR A 25 -7.97 -4.96 14.08
CA THR A 25 -8.84 -5.47 13.02
C THR A 25 -7.99 -6.12 11.92
N PRO A 26 -8.34 -7.34 11.50
CA PRO A 26 -7.63 -8.00 10.41
C PRO A 26 -7.58 -7.12 9.16
N SER A 27 -6.38 -6.89 8.62
CA SER A 27 -6.14 -5.95 7.52
C SER A 27 -4.93 -6.39 6.68
N PRO A 28 -4.97 -6.25 5.34
CA PRO A 28 -3.78 -6.47 4.50
C PRO A 28 -2.70 -5.39 4.71
N TYR A 29 -3.06 -4.27 5.35
CA TYR A 29 -2.19 -3.12 5.56
C TYR A 29 -1.40 -3.20 6.86
N ARG A 30 -0.20 -2.62 6.83
CA ARG A 30 0.60 -2.37 8.03
C ARG A 30 -0.14 -1.41 8.96
N GLN A 31 -0.14 -1.69 10.26
CA GLN A 31 -0.75 -0.86 11.30
C GLN A 31 0.09 0.40 11.61
N SER A 32 0.41 1.17 10.57
CA SER A 32 1.15 2.43 10.66
C SER A 32 0.32 3.53 11.33
N LYS A 33 0.94 4.64 11.71
CA LYS A 33 0.21 5.81 12.22
C LYS A 33 -0.77 6.35 11.16
N HIS A 34 -0.34 6.45 9.90
CA HIS A 34 -1.15 6.93 8.79
C HIS A 34 -2.37 6.03 8.56
N PHE A 35 -2.18 4.71 8.50
CA PHE A 35 -3.29 3.76 8.33
C PHE A 35 -4.30 3.83 9.48
N ARG A 36 -3.82 3.96 10.73
CA ARG A 36 -4.70 4.07 11.90
C ARG A 36 -5.50 5.37 11.94
N LEU A 37 -4.97 6.46 11.37
CA LEU A 37 -5.65 7.76 11.34
C LEU A 37 -6.59 7.89 10.14
N CYS A 38 -6.18 7.39 8.98
CA CYS A 38 -6.82 7.68 7.69
C CYS A 38 -7.36 6.43 6.98
N GLY A 39 -7.31 5.24 7.59
CA GLY A 39 -7.79 4.02 6.92
C GLY A 39 -6.94 3.61 5.72
N ASP A 40 -7.51 2.84 4.79
CA ASP A 40 -6.84 2.36 3.56
C ASP A 40 -6.70 3.43 2.47
N GLU A 41 -7.53 4.47 2.51
CA GLU A 41 -7.52 5.58 1.55
C GLU A 41 -6.27 6.47 1.63
N PHE A 42 -5.49 6.39 2.72
CA PHE A 42 -4.32 7.26 2.92
C PHE A 42 -3.30 7.17 1.78
N ILE A 43 -3.15 5.98 1.18
CA ILE A 43 -2.22 5.76 0.07
C ILE A 43 -2.75 6.46 -1.19
N ALA A 44 -4.03 6.26 -1.51
CA ALA A 44 -4.65 6.90 -2.66
C ALA A 44 -4.53 8.43 -2.57
N LYS A 45 -4.82 9.01 -1.39
CA LYS A 45 -4.66 10.43 -1.13
C LYS A 45 -3.23 10.92 -1.26
N ALA A 46 -2.25 10.14 -0.81
CA ALA A 46 -0.84 10.49 -1.01
C ALA A 46 -0.48 10.60 -2.50
N PHE A 47 -1.00 9.71 -3.35
CA PHE A 47 -0.77 9.76 -4.80
C PHE A 47 -1.52 10.92 -5.47
N GLU A 48 -2.77 11.20 -5.09
CA GLU A 48 -3.50 12.37 -5.56
C GLU A 48 -2.73 13.67 -5.25
N PHE A 49 -2.32 13.85 -4.00
CA PHE A 49 -1.56 15.03 -3.59
C PHE A 49 -0.16 15.08 -4.20
N ALA A 50 0.51 13.93 -4.39
CA ALA A 50 1.80 13.89 -5.07
C ALA A 50 1.67 14.30 -6.53
N ARG A 51 0.58 13.91 -7.22
CA ARG A 51 0.32 14.34 -8.60
C ARG A 51 -0.01 15.82 -8.69
N GLU A 52 -0.76 16.36 -7.72
CA GLU A 52 -1.01 17.81 -7.63
C GLU A 52 0.28 18.60 -7.41
N ALA A 53 1.18 18.10 -6.56
CA ALA A 53 2.45 18.75 -6.23
C ALA A 53 3.51 18.60 -7.34
N ASP A 54 3.54 17.47 -8.03
CA ASP A 54 4.45 17.19 -9.15
C ASP A 54 3.68 16.53 -10.32
N PRO A 55 3.07 17.35 -11.21
CA PRO A 55 2.29 16.85 -12.35
C PRO A 55 3.08 16.00 -13.34
N THR A 56 4.42 16.07 -13.32
CA THR A 56 5.32 15.39 -14.28
C THR A 56 6.11 14.26 -13.65
N GLY A 57 6.13 14.17 -12.32
CA GLY A 57 6.87 13.16 -11.60
C GLY A 57 6.35 11.76 -11.87
N VAL A 58 7.27 10.79 -11.95
CA VAL A 58 6.91 9.37 -11.97
C VAL A 58 6.62 8.93 -10.53
N LEU A 59 5.38 8.52 -10.25
CA LEU A 59 4.89 8.18 -8.93
C LEU A 59 4.85 6.66 -8.74
N ILE A 60 5.61 6.18 -7.76
CA ILE A 60 5.88 4.77 -7.52
C ILE A 60 5.32 4.34 -6.17
N TYR A 61 4.72 3.15 -6.13
CA TYR A 61 4.49 2.43 -4.88
C TYR A 61 5.64 1.43 -4.67
N ASN A 62 6.35 1.52 -3.53
CA ASN A 62 7.56 0.72 -3.28
C ASN A 62 7.38 -0.25 -2.10
N ASP A 63 7.83 -1.50 -2.23
CA ASP A 63 7.76 -2.50 -1.15
C ASP A 63 8.87 -3.57 -1.26
N TYR A 64 9.14 -4.28 -0.14
CA TYR A 64 10.05 -5.43 -0.04
C TYR A 64 9.29 -6.76 0.03
N ARG A 65 10.02 -7.87 -0.08
CA ARG A 65 9.46 -9.24 -0.04
C ARG A 65 8.36 -9.46 -1.08
N CYS A 66 8.45 -8.78 -2.23
CA CYS A 66 7.52 -8.94 -3.34
C CYS A 66 7.58 -10.33 -4.00
N VAL A 67 8.57 -11.14 -3.65
CA VAL A 67 8.69 -12.55 -4.07
C VAL A 67 7.80 -13.50 -3.27
N ASP A 68 7.40 -13.13 -2.05
CA ASP A 68 6.45 -13.91 -1.26
C ASP A 68 5.07 -13.89 -1.94
N PRO A 69 4.49 -15.04 -2.32
CA PRO A 69 3.24 -15.06 -3.07
C PRO A 69 2.08 -14.37 -2.34
N GLY A 70 2.02 -14.51 -1.00
CA GLY A 70 0.94 -13.93 -0.21
C GLY A 70 1.03 -12.41 -0.11
N LYS A 71 2.23 -11.87 0.09
CA LYS A 71 2.46 -10.41 0.11
C LYS A 71 2.29 -9.82 -1.29
N ARG A 72 2.82 -10.49 -2.31
CA ARG A 72 2.69 -10.09 -3.72
C ARG A 72 1.23 -9.93 -4.12
N GLU A 73 0.38 -10.90 -3.76
CA GLU A 73 -1.06 -10.85 -4.06
C GLU A 73 -1.73 -9.64 -3.40
N ARG A 74 -1.41 -9.38 -2.12
CA ARG A 74 -1.95 -8.22 -1.40
C ARG A 74 -1.50 -6.90 -2.02
N ILE A 75 -0.24 -6.79 -2.45
CA ILE A 75 0.26 -5.62 -3.18
C ILE A 75 -0.47 -5.46 -4.52
N TYR A 76 -0.61 -6.54 -5.29
CA TYR A 76 -1.32 -6.53 -6.57
C TYR A 76 -2.77 -6.04 -6.43
N GLU A 77 -3.54 -6.65 -5.53
CA GLU A 77 -4.95 -6.28 -5.29
C GLU A 77 -5.09 -4.83 -4.85
N MET A 78 -4.21 -4.37 -3.96
CA MET A 78 -4.19 -2.98 -3.49
C MET A 78 -3.93 -2.00 -4.63
N VAL A 79 -2.90 -2.24 -5.44
CA VAL A 79 -2.52 -1.37 -6.56
C VAL A 79 -3.59 -1.40 -7.65
N LYS A 80 -4.13 -2.58 -7.97
CA LYS A 80 -5.21 -2.75 -8.95
C LYS A 80 -6.45 -1.96 -8.55
N LYS A 81 -6.94 -2.11 -7.32
CA LYS A 81 -8.07 -1.34 -6.77
C LYS A 81 -7.84 0.17 -6.94
N MET A 82 -6.63 0.66 -6.65
CA MET A 82 -6.29 2.08 -6.79
C MET A 82 -6.24 2.52 -8.25
N LYS A 83 -5.62 1.75 -9.15
CA LYS A 83 -5.60 2.06 -10.57
C LYS A 83 -7.00 2.06 -11.19
N ASP A 84 -7.84 1.09 -10.82
CA ASP A 84 -9.24 1.00 -11.27
C ASP A 84 -10.07 2.21 -10.77
N ALA A 85 -9.70 2.79 -9.63
CA ALA A 85 -10.30 4.01 -9.08
C ALA A 85 -9.68 5.32 -9.63
N GLY A 86 -8.73 5.25 -10.56
CA GLY A 86 -8.10 6.42 -11.18
C GLY A 86 -6.98 7.08 -10.37
N VAL A 87 -6.46 6.41 -9.33
CA VAL A 87 -5.31 6.89 -8.55
C VAL A 87 -4.06 6.92 -9.45
N PRO A 88 -3.27 8.02 -9.45
CA PRO A 88 -2.17 8.23 -10.39
C PRO A 88 -0.90 7.45 -10.01
N ILE A 89 -0.95 6.12 -10.06
CA ILE A 89 0.20 5.23 -9.84
C ILE A 89 0.85 4.88 -11.18
N ASP A 90 2.08 5.34 -11.39
CA ASP A 90 2.81 5.13 -12.65
C ASP A 90 3.57 3.80 -12.65
N GLY A 91 4.01 3.31 -11.48
CA GLY A 91 4.79 2.09 -11.40
C GLY A 91 4.91 1.46 -10.01
N LEU A 92 5.62 0.33 -9.99
CA LEU A 92 5.93 -0.44 -8.78
C LEU A 92 7.44 -0.53 -8.57
N GLY A 93 7.88 -0.15 -7.37
CA GLY A 93 9.24 -0.33 -6.89
C GLY A 93 9.36 -1.68 -6.18
N ILE A 94 10.22 -2.55 -6.71
CA ILE A 94 10.52 -3.84 -6.11
C ILE A 94 11.91 -3.74 -5.48
N GLN A 95 11.96 -3.56 -4.14
CA GLN A 95 13.22 -3.31 -3.43
C GLN A 95 14.25 -4.44 -3.59
N SER A 96 13.79 -5.68 -3.78
CA SER A 96 14.65 -6.86 -4.01
C SER A 96 15.56 -7.23 -2.82
N HIS A 97 15.08 -6.98 -1.60
CA HIS A 97 15.62 -7.51 -0.34
C HIS A 97 14.93 -8.81 0.08
#